data_AF-K2MJ06-F1
#
_entry.id   AF-K2MJ06-F1
#
_cell.length_a   1.000
_cell.length_b   1.000
_cell.length_c   1.000
_cell.angle_alpha   90.00
_cell.angle_beta   90.00
_cell.angle_gamma   90.00
#
_symmetry.space_group_name_H-M   'P 1'
#
loop_
_entity.id
_entity.type
_entity.pdbx_description
1 polymer ?
#
loop_
_entity_poly.entity_id
_entity_poly.type
_entity_poly.pdbx_seq_one_letter_code
_entity_poly.pdbx_strand_id
1 'polypeptide(L)'
;MWRDGAVLLLLGNAYAAVGSLNIVVTGNTFRDALLSPEGGFPPHTNITISGNRFTVTRPIPRSGLALRRPSCVAMNGLAISNDSAVVLSGNVFQTVTASSSAIHVVGSAVRVLWHSVFAVMGNAFHMADGNSALIYLEGSSQYSSLSVLNNSAVVIRGNVVTSPVQCFIFFHWELRVESLSAFVFRGNDMQGSSAVFFPSYASYIYYNSWLQLSGNLCRESPSEGFAFFHPTVNLRDSTLSVSGNQFISGTVTPTA
;
A
#
# COMPACT_ATOMS: atom_id res chain seq x y z
N MET A 1 18.29 22.82 6.05
CA MET A 1 17.01 22.09 5.84
C MET A 1 16.41 22.59 4.54
N TRP A 2 15.94 21.72 3.65
CA TRP A 2 15.41 22.11 2.34
C TRP A 2 14.09 22.85 2.53
N ARG A 3 13.92 24.04 1.92
CA ARG A 3 12.76 24.91 2.14
C ARG A 3 11.44 24.20 1.82
N ASP A 4 11.41 23.50 0.69
CA ASP A 4 10.22 22.82 0.17
C ASP A 4 10.30 21.29 0.35
N GLY A 5 11.29 20.82 1.11
CA GLY A 5 11.61 19.39 1.23
C GLY A 5 12.50 18.87 0.10
N ALA A 6 12.68 17.56 0.05
CA ALA A 6 13.52 16.88 -0.93
C ALA A 6 12.82 15.65 -1.51
N VAL A 7 13.18 15.25 -2.73
CA VAL A 7 12.64 14.06 -3.38
C VAL A 7 13.79 13.17 -3.82
N LEU A 8 13.75 11.89 -3.43
CA LEU A 8 14.53 10.82 -4.04
C LEU A 8 13.65 10.12 -5.08
N LEU A 9 13.88 10.42 -6.35
CA LEU A 9 13.14 9.84 -7.47
C LEU A 9 13.91 8.62 -8.01
N LEU A 10 13.25 7.46 -8.05
CA LEU A 10 13.72 6.26 -8.76
C LEU A 10 12.85 6.09 -10.00
N LEU A 11 13.32 6.59 -11.14
CA LEU A 11 12.57 6.55 -12.39
C LEU A 11 13.01 5.36 -13.26
N GLY A 12 12.10 4.42 -13.48
CA GLY A 12 12.33 3.23 -14.28
C GLY A 12 12.02 3.44 -15.77
N ASN A 13 12.83 2.82 -16.63
CA ASN A 13 12.50 2.61 -18.03
C ASN A 13 12.58 1.11 -18.37
N ALA A 14 11.42 0.49 -18.63
CA ALA A 14 11.30 -0.95 -18.86
C ALA A 14 12.02 -1.42 -20.13
N TYR A 15 12.31 -0.50 -21.06
CA TYR A 15 12.99 -0.76 -22.33
C TYR A 15 14.46 -0.37 -22.31
N ALA A 16 15.02 -0.02 -21.15
CA ALA A 16 16.45 0.24 -21.06
C ALA A 16 17.24 -1.01 -21.42
N ALA A 17 18.35 -0.86 -22.13
CA ALA A 17 19.26 -1.96 -22.51
C ALA A 17 20.04 -2.55 -21.33
N VAL A 18 19.70 -2.16 -20.10
CA VAL A 18 20.32 -2.64 -18.88
C VAL A 18 19.64 -3.96 -18.50
N GLY A 19 20.44 -4.94 -18.08
CA GLY A 19 19.93 -6.22 -17.57
C GLY A 19 19.28 -6.09 -16.18
N SER A 20 19.38 -7.15 -15.38
CA SER A 20 18.84 -7.19 -14.02
C SER A 20 19.38 -6.05 -13.15
N LEU A 21 18.51 -5.46 -12.33
CA LEU A 21 18.87 -4.39 -11.39
C LEU A 21 18.62 -4.80 -9.96
N ASN A 22 19.45 -4.29 -9.04
CA ASN A 22 19.19 -4.37 -7.61
C ASN A 22 19.41 -2.99 -6.99
N ILE A 23 18.31 -2.35 -6.58
CA ILE A 23 18.29 -1.01 -5.99
C ILE A 23 17.96 -1.16 -4.51
N VAL A 24 18.83 -0.63 -3.65
CA VAL A 24 18.65 -0.74 -2.19
C VAL A 24 18.66 0.64 -1.56
N VAL A 25 17.57 0.99 -0.89
CA VAL A 25 17.43 2.19 -0.05
C VAL A 25 17.32 1.70 1.38
N THR A 26 18.42 1.74 2.15
CA THR A 26 18.45 1.15 3.48
C THR A 26 19.11 2.01 4.55
N GLY A 27 18.55 1.99 5.77
CA GLY A 27 19.15 2.64 6.95
C GLY A 27 19.14 4.18 6.90
N ASN A 28 18.30 4.80 6.07
CA ASN A 28 18.28 6.25 5.89
C ASN A 28 17.25 6.93 6.80
N THR A 29 17.46 8.22 7.07
CA THR A 29 16.45 9.10 7.67
C THR A 29 15.99 10.14 6.65
N PHE A 30 14.72 10.05 6.26
CA PHE A 30 14.03 11.02 5.40
C PHE A 30 13.23 11.98 6.28
N ARG A 31 13.65 13.24 6.35
CA ARG A 31 12.95 14.30 7.10
C ARG A 31 12.44 15.35 6.13
N ASP A 32 11.12 15.50 6.07
CA ASP A 32 10.43 16.28 5.04
C ASP A 32 10.98 15.97 3.64
N ALA A 33 11.16 14.67 3.39
CA ALA A 33 11.67 14.14 2.14
C ALA A 33 10.80 12.96 1.68
N LEU A 34 10.61 12.87 0.36
CA LEU A 34 9.75 11.92 -0.30
C LEU A 34 10.59 10.91 -1.08
N LEU A 35 10.28 9.62 -0.94
CA LEU A 35 10.78 8.59 -1.85
C LEU A 35 9.74 8.34 -2.96
N SER A 36 10.17 8.34 -4.21
CA SER A 36 9.28 8.23 -5.36
C SER A 36 9.80 7.21 -6.38
N PRO A 37 9.46 5.91 -6.24
CA PRO A 37 9.71 4.93 -7.28
C PRO A 37 8.60 4.97 -8.33
N GLU A 38 8.95 5.15 -9.60
CA GLU A 38 7.97 5.39 -10.66
C GLU A 38 8.34 4.74 -11.98
N GLY A 39 7.31 4.33 -12.73
CA GLY A 39 7.46 3.75 -14.06
C GLY A 39 7.59 2.22 -14.02
N GLY A 40 8.12 1.65 -15.10
CA GLY A 40 8.48 0.24 -15.17
C GLY A 40 9.99 0.10 -15.22
N PHE A 41 10.54 -0.85 -14.48
CA PHE A 41 11.97 -1.16 -14.53
C PHE A 41 12.23 -2.33 -15.49
N PRO A 42 13.47 -2.52 -15.97
CA PRO A 42 13.85 -3.71 -16.72
C PRO A 42 13.47 -5.01 -15.98
N PRO A 43 13.27 -6.13 -16.68
CA PRO A 43 13.03 -7.43 -16.07
C PRO A 43 14.06 -7.79 -15.00
N HIS A 44 13.67 -8.64 -14.05
CA HIS A 44 14.54 -9.06 -12.93
C HIS A 44 15.09 -7.88 -12.12
N THR A 45 14.25 -6.87 -11.87
CA THR A 45 14.61 -5.74 -11.01
C THR A 45 14.10 -5.94 -9.60
N ASN A 46 15.01 -5.85 -8.63
CA ASN A 46 14.69 -5.84 -7.20
C ASN A 46 14.88 -4.43 -6.62
N ILE A 47 13.85 -3.87 -6.00
CA ILE A 47 13.92 -2.62 -5.23
C ILE A 47 13.62 -2.94 -3.77
N THR A 48 14.62 -2.78 -2.91
CA THR A 48 14.50 -3.01 -1.47
C THR A 48 14.58 -1.69 -0.72
N ILE A 49 13.52 -1.36 0.01
CA ILE A 49 13.44 -0.18 0.87
C ILE A 49 13.32 -0.70 2.30
N SER A 50 14.43 -0.70 3.04
CA SER A 50 14.47 -1.38 4.34
C SER A 50 15.10 -0.60 5.48
N GLY A 51 14.52 -0.68 6.68
CA GLY A 51 15.11 -0.06 7.87
C GLY A 51 15.26 1.46 7.81
N ASN A 52 14.49 2.14 6.95
CA ASN A 52 14.52 3.60 6.86
C ASN A 52 13.50 4.22 7.82
N ARG A 53 13.77 5.46 8.22
CA ARG A 53 12.83 6.28 8.98
C ARG A 53 12.36 7.45 8.13
N PHE A 54 11.05 7.55 7.92
CA PHE A 54 10.41 8.67 7.23
C PHE A 54 9.67 9.52 8.24
N THR A 55 9.87 10.83 8.18
CA THR A 55 9.13 11.80 9.00
C THR A 55 8.72 12.95 8.11
N VAL A 56 7.42 13.07 7.86
CA VAL A 56 6.83 14.08 6.99
C VAL A 56 5.92 14.96 7.83
N THR A 57 6.24 16.26 7.86
CA THR A 57 5.50 17.25 8.64
C THR A 57 4.63 18.17 7.79
N ARG A 58 4.75 18.06 6.46
CA ARG A 58 4.06 18.87 5.47
C ARG A 58 4.01 18.14 4.12
N PRO A 59 3.10 18.51 3.21
CA PRO A 59 3.15 18.02 1.84
C PRO A 59 4.51 18.36 1.18
N ILE A 60 5.13 17.38 0.53
CA ILE A 60 6.35 17.58 -0.25
C ILE A 60 5.97 17.71 -1.72
N PRO A 61 6.18 18.87 -2.37
CA PRO A 61 5.86 19.04 -3.78
C PRO A 61 6.66 18.06 -4.64
N ARG A 62 5.97 17.38 -5.57
CA ARG A 62 6.60 16.57 -6.60
C ARG A 62 5.99 16.93 -7.94
N SER A 63 6.76 17.59 -8.80
CA SER A 63 6.32 18.00 -10.14
C SER A 63 5.78 16.80 -10.93
N GLY A 64 4.60 16.95 -11.55
CA GLY A 64 3.94 15.85 -12.26
C GLY A 64 3.21 14.83 -11.38
N LEU A 65 3.16 15.05 -10.06
CA LEU A 65 2.27 14.36 -9.13
C LEU A 65 1.35 15.36 -8.46
N ALA A 66 0.04 15.24 -8.67
CA ALA A 66 -0.97 16.04 -7.98
C ALA A 66 -1.16 15.54 -6.53
N LEU A 67 -0.08 15.55 -5.75
CA LEU A 67 -0.09 15.03 -4.38
C LEU A 67 -0.75 16.04 -3.44
N ARG A 68 -1.99 15.76 -3.04
CA ARG A 68 -2.77 16.63 -2.13
C ARG A 68 -2.57 16.27 -0.65
N ARG A 69 -1.93 15.14 -0.35
CA ARG A 69 -1.75 14.60 1.00
C ARG A 69 -0.26 14.49 1.34
N PRO A 70 0.15 14.81 2.58
CA PRO A 70 1.49 14.50 3.07
C PRO A 70 1.75 12.98 2.98
N SER A 71 2.86 12.62 2.31
CA SER A 71 3.24 11.23 2.08
C SER A 71 4.73 10.99 2.25
N CYS A 72 5.11 9.82 2.78
CA CYS A 72 6.51 9.40 2.91
C CYS A 72 7.04 8.79 1.61
N VAL A 73 6.20 8.00 0.95
CA VAL A 73 6.44 7.40 -0.36
C VAL A 73 5.30 7.81 -1.27
N ALA A 74 5.59 8.35 -2.45
CA ALA A 74 4.56 8.63 -3.44
C ALA A 74 5.01 8.43 -4.87
N MET A 75 4.11 7.98 -5.74
CA MET A 75 4.41 7.61 -7.12
C MET A 75 3.21 7.80 -8.04
N ASN A 76 3.45 8.02 -9.34
CA ASN A 76 2.38 8.22 -10.32
C ASN A 76 1.86 6.91 -10.91
N GLY A 77 2.57 5.82 -10.63
CA GLY A 77 2.33 4.50 -11.19
C GLY A 77 3.61 3.69 -11.14
N LEU A 78 3.49 2.42 -10.80
CA LEU A 78 4.63 1.52 -10.68
C LEU A 78 4.27 0.18 -11.28
N ALA A 79 5.05 -0.25 -12.28
CA ALA A 79 4.94 -1.57 -12.88
C ALA A 79 6.11 -2.43 -12.41
N ILE A 80 5.78 -3.48 -11.68
CA ILE A 80 6.70 -4.51 -11.18
C ILE A 80 6.41 -5.73 -12.02
N SER A 81 7.30 -6.08 -12.95
CA SER A 81 7.01 -7.06 -13.99
C SER A 81 8.20 -7.96 -14.27
N ASN A 82 7.91 -9.17 -14.75
CA ASN A 82 8.90 -10.14 -15.26
C ASN A 82 9.94 -10.48 -14.19
N ASP A 83 9.50 -11.26 -13.20
CA ASP A 83 10.34 -11.77 -12.11
C ASP A 83 11.03 -10.65 -11.30
N SER A 84 10.30 -9.55 -11.08
CA SER A 84 10.78 -8.38 -10.35
C SER A 84 10.14 -8.29 -8.96
N ALA A 85 10.78 -7.54 -8.06
CA ALA A 85 10.25 -7.33 -6.72
C ALA A 85 10.42 -5.90 -6.23
N VAL A 86 9.44 -5.40 -5.49
CA VAL A 86 9.55 -4.18 -4.68
C VAL A 86 9.13 -4.51 -3.26
N VAL A 87 10.05 -4.30 -2.30
CA VAL A 87 9.85 -4.69 -0.91
C VAL A 87 10.12 -3.50 0.01
N LEU A 88 9.13 -3.14 0.82
CA LEU A 88 9.24 -2.17 1.90
C LEU A 88 9.21 -2.94 3.22
N SER A 89 10.35 -3.02 3.91
CA SER A 89 10.46 -3.82 5.13
C SER A 89 11.16 -3.16 6.31
N GLY A 90 10.62 -3.32 7.52
CA GLY A 90 11.26 -2.80 8.73
C GLY A 90 11.41 -1.27 8.76
N ASN A 91 10.65 -0.52 7.97
CA ASN A 91 10.70 0.94 7.96
C ASN A 91 9.78 1.51 9.06
N VAL A 92 10.07 2.75 9.44
CA VAL A 92 9.21 3.56 10.30
C VAL A 92 8.64 4.71 9.49
N PHE A 93 7.33 4.79 9.36
CA PHE A 93 6.62 5.88 8.69
C PHE A 93 5.95 6.76 9.73
N GLN A 94 6.28 8.05 9.74
CA GLN A 94 5.72 9.01 10.66
C GLN A 94 5.19 10.23 9.91
N THR A 95 3.91 10.52 10.09
CA THR A 95 3.27 11.74 9.60
C THR A 95 2.69 12.50 10.79
N VAL A 96 2.86 13.83 10.81
CA VAL A 96 2.38 14.67 11.94
C VAL A 96 1.14 15.50 11.58
N THR A 97 0.71 15.42 10.34
CA THR A 97 -0.41 16.16 9.76
C THR A 97 -1.63 15.26 9.60
N ALA A 98 -2.80 15.84 9.83
CA ALA A 98 -4.07 15.21 9.52
C ALA A 98 -4.18 14.79 8.03
N SER A 99 -5.04 13.82 7.73
CA SER A 99 -5.37 13.42 6.35
C SER A 99 -4.17 12.99 5.51
N SER A 100 -3.26 12.23 6.10
CA SER A 100 -1.97 11.82 5.49
C SER A 100 -1.96 10.37 4.99
N SER A 101 -0.92 10.01 4.24
CA SER A 101 -0.67 8.63 3.83
C SER A 101 0.81 8.27 4.04
N ALA A 102 1.12 7.01 4.29
CA ALA A 102 2.52 6.60 4.29
C ALA A 102 2.99 6.33 2.85
N ILE A 103 2.18 5.60 2.10
CA ILE A 103 2.39 5.26 0.69
C ILE A 103 1.19 5.78 -0.11
N HIS A 104 1.44 6.60 -1.12
CA HIS A 104 0.38 7.21 -1.94
C HIS A 104 0.68 7.05 -3.43
N VAL A 105 -0.20 6.37 -4.14
CA VAL A 105 -0.14 6.23 -5.60
C VAL A 105 -1.21 7.10 -6.24
N VAL A 106 -0.79 8.04 -7.08
CA VAL A 106 -1.64 9.03 -7.73
C VAL A 106 -1.89 8.61 -9.18
N GLY A 107 -3.13 8.77 -9.66
CA GLY A 107 -3.49 8.67 -11.08
C GLY A 107 -3.44 7.27 -11.73
N SER A 108 -2.34 6.52 -11.62
CA SER A 108 -2.18 5.21 -12.29
C SER A 108 -2.14 4.03 -11.31
N ALA A 109 -2.27 2.83 -11.88
CA ALA A 109 -2.23 1.57 -11.15
C ALA A 109 -0.85 1.24 -10.58
N VAL A 110 -0.83 0.60 -9.40
CA VAL A 110 0.25 -0.35 -9.08
C VAL A 110 -0.03 -1.62 -9.87
N ARG A 111 0.94 -2.08 -10.66
CA ARG A 111 0.82 -3.30 -11.45
C ARG A 111 1.91 -4.28 -11.04
N VAL A 112 1.52 -5.46 -10.61
CA VAL A 112 2.42 -6.56 -10.29
C VAL A 112 2.12 -7.69 -11.27
N LEU A 113 3.05 -7.95 -12.18
CA LEU A 113 2.80 -8.73 -13.39
C LEU A 113 3.88 -9.81 -13.54
N TRP A 114 3.51 -10.97 -14.09
CA TRP A 114 4.46 -11.99 -14.55
C TRP A 114 5.49 -12.38 -13.47
N HIS A 115 5.06 -13.24 -12.54
CA HIS A 115 5.92 -13.82 -11.49
C HIS A 115 6.59 -12.78 -10.58
N SER A 116 5.93 -11.64 -10.35
CA SER A 116 6.50 -10.52 -9.61
C SER A 116 5.85 -10.31 -8.24
N VAL A 117 6.53 -9.57 -7.36
CA VAL A 117 6.07 -9.35 -5.98
C VAL A 117 6.13 -7.89 -5.55
N PHE A 118 5.06 -7.39 -4.92
CA PHE A 118 5.08 -6.18 -4.12
C PHE A 118 4.82 -6.52 -2.66
N ALA A 119 5.73 -6.14 -1.76
CA ALA A 119 5.61 -6.49 -0.35
C ALA A 119 5.78 -5.29 0.59
N VAL A 120 4.90 -5.20 1.58
CA VAL A 120 4.97 -4.24 2.70
C VAL A 120 4.96 -5.04 4.00
N MET A 121 6.14 -5.23 4.58
CA MET A 121 6.36 -6.21 5.64
C MET A 121 7.04 -5.67 6.89
N GLY A 122 6.45 -5.88 8.07
CA GLY A 122 7.14 -5.57 9.32
C GLY A 122 7.46 -4.08 9.52
N ASN A 123 6.68 -3.17 8.93
CA ASN A 123 6.86 -1.74 9.09
C ASN A 123 6.05 -1.22 10.29
N ALA A 124 6.50 -0.11 10.87
CA ALA A 124 5.78 0.63 11.90
C ALA A 124 5.20 1.92 11.32
N PHE A 125 3.92 2.18 11.61
CA PHE A 125 3.20 3.38 11.17
C PHE A 125 2.75 4.21 12.36
N HIS A 126 3.20 5.46 12.41
CA HIS A 126 2.85 6.46 13.41
C HIS A 126 2.16 7.63 12.71
N MET A 127 0.84 7.52 12.57
CA MET A 127 0.02 8.51 11.86
C MET A 127 -0.55 9.53 12.84
N ALA A 128 -0.77 10.74 12.35
CA ALA A 128 -1.25 11.86 13.17
C ALA A 128 -2.73 11.76 13.58
N ASP A 129 -3.58 11.17 12.75
CA ASP A 129 -5.04 11.19 12.96
C ASP A 129 -5.81 10.02 12.32
N GLY A 130 -7.09 9.92 12.71
CA GLY A 130 -8.05 8.95 12.20
C GLY A 130 -8.59 9.21 10.79
N ASN A 131 -8.13 10.27 10.10
CA ASN A 131 -8.48 10.54 8.69
C ASN A 131 -7.36 10.13 7.72
N SER A 132 -6.32 9.48 8.23
CA SER A 132 -5.17 9.04 7.44
C SER A 132 -5.40 7.65 6.84
N ALA A 133 -4.96 7.43 5.59
CA ALA A 133 -4.98 6.13 4.93
C ALA A 133 -3.53 5.68 4.71
N LEU A 134 -3.08 4.58 5.32
CA LEU A 134 -1.66 4.22 5.29
C LEU A 134 -1.16 3.98 3.86
N ILE A 135 -1.91 3.19 3.12
CA ILE A 135 -1.67 2.91 1.70
C ILE A 135 -2.88 3.42 0.93
N TYR A 136 -2.69 4.50 0.17
CA TYR A 136 -3.72 5.09 -0.66
C TYR A 136 -3.40 4.84 -2.13
N LEU A 137 -4.20 4.01 -2.78
CA LEU A 137 -4.06 3.71 -4.21
C LEU A 137 -5.22 4.37 -4.96
N GLU A 138 -4.91 5.43 -5.71
CA GLU A 138 -5.92 6.15 -6.48
C GLU A 138 -6.33 5.33 -7.71
N GLY A 139 -5.54 5.33 -8.78
CA GLY A 139 -6.00 4.83 -10.09
C GLY A 139 -6.90 5.86 -10.79
N SER A 140 -7.66 5.43 -11.79
CA SER A 140 -8.58 6.28 -12.55
C SER A 140 -9.66 5.46 -13.25
N SER A 141 -10.58 6.10 -13.96
CA SER A 141 -11.55 5.42 -14.82
C SER A 141 -10.92 4.56 -15.92
N GLN A 142 -9.65 4.79 -16.25
CA GLN A 142 -8.90 4.02 -17.24
C GLN A 142 -7.96 2.98 -16.61
N TYR A 143 -7.64 3.12 -15.32
CA TYR A 143 -6.65 2.30 -14.63
C TYR A 143 -7.16 1.86 -13.27
N SER A 144 -7.16 0.55 -13.01
CA SER A 144 -7.39 -0.01 -11.68
C SER A 144 -6.44 0.63 -10.64
N SER A 145 -6.83 0.69 -9.36
CA SER A 145 -5.89 1.11 -8.30
C SER A 145 -4.75 0.10 -8.14
N LEU A 146 -5.09 -1.19 -8.29
CA LEU A 146 -4.14 -2.30 -8.20
C LEU A 146 -4.50 -3.39 -9.21
N SER A 147 -3.48 -3.92 -9.90
CA SER A 147 -3.59 -5.14 -10.71
C SER A 147 -2.47 -6.11 -10.35
N VAL A 148 -2.83 -7.31 -9.93
CA VAL A 148 -1.91 -8.41 -9.61
C VAL A 148 -2.20 -9.56 -10.55
N LEU A 149 -1.33 -9.78 -11.54
CA LEU A 149 -1.62 -10.65 -12.68
C LEU A 149 -0.49 -11.66 -12.94
N ASN A 150 -0.87 -12.82 -13.45
CA ASN A 150 0.04 -13.84 -13.99
C ASN A 150 1.08 -14.35 -12.97
N ASN A 151 0.62 -15.17 -12.02
CA ASN A 151 1.45 -15.79 -10.97
C ASN A 151 2.17 -14.76 -10.09
N SER A 152 1.55 -13.60 -9.84
CA SER A 152 2.15 -12.51 -9.07
C SER A 152 1.53 -12.37 -7.68
N ALA A 153 2.20 -11.63 -6.80
CA ALA A 153 1.71 -11.44 -5.44
C ALA A 153 1.85 -10.01 -4.90
N VAL A 154 0.84 -9.59 -4.14
CA VAL A 154 0.96 -8.47 -3.20
C VAL A 154 0.88 -9.02 -1.78
N VAL A 155 1.85 -8.66 -0.93
CA VAL A 155 1.94 -9.17 0.44
C VAL A 155 2.07 -8.02 1.44
N ILE A 156 1.07 -7.84 2.27
CA ILE A 156 1.06 -6.88 3.38
C ILE A 156 1.01 -7.65 4.68
N ARG A 157 2.14 -7.73 5.38
CA ARG A 157 2.27 -8.66 6.51
C ARG A 157 3.03 -8.11 7.70
N GLY A 158 2.53 -8.37 8.91
CA GLY A 158 3.28 -8.15 10.14
C GLY A 158 3.55 -6.68 10.45
N ASN A 159 2.80 -5.76 9.87
CA ASN A 159 2.96 -4.33 10.13
C ASN A 159 2.25 -3.93 11.43
N VAL A 160 2.75 -2.88 12.07
CA VAL A 160 2.21 -2.33 13.32
C VAL A 160 1.75 -0.90 13.08
N VAL A 161 0.52 -0.59 13.48
CA VAL A 161 -0.09 0.74 13.36
C VAL A 161 -0.47 1.21 14.75
N THR A 162 0.27 2.17 15.30
CA THR A 162 0.12 2.55 16.72
C THR A 162 -0.96 3.60 16.99
N SER A 163 -1.48 4.22 15.94
CA SER A 163 -2.50 5.27 16.01
C SER A 163 -3.77 4.83 15.29
N PRO A 164 -4.97 5.29 15.70
CA PRO A 164 -6.17 5.14 14.88
C PRO A 164 -5.97 5.77 13.50
N VAL A 165 -6.45 5.09 12.45
CA VAL A 165 -6.38 5.55 11.05
C VAL A 165 -7.74 5.45 10.38
N GLN A 166 -7.98 6.11 9.26
CA GLN A 166 -9.23 5.89 8.52
C GLN A 166 -9.25 4.47 7.99
N CYS A 167 -8.15 4.09 7.33
CA CYS A 167 -7.95 2.74 6.85
C CYS A 167 -6.48 2.36 6.69
N PHE A 168 -6.24 1.05 6.71
CA PHE A 168 -4.90 0.53 6.40
C PHE A 168 -4.64 0.68 4.90
N ILE A 169 -5.55 0.17 4.07
CA ILE A 169 -5.43 0.28 2.62
C ILE A 169 -6.75 0.72 1.99
N PHE A 170 -6.63 1.73 1.13
CA PHE A 170 -7.72 2.28 0.34
C PHE A 170 -7.43 2.09 -1.15
N PHE A 171 -8.41 1.56 -1.88
CA PHE A 171 -8.41 1.50 -3.34
C PHE A 171 -9.55 2.38 -3.84
N HIS A 172 -9.22 3.49 -4.50
CA HIS A 172 -10.23 4.42 -4.99
C HIS A 172 -11.01 3.84 -6.19
N TRP A 173 -10.32 3.04 -7.01
CA TRP A 173 -10.79 2.38 -8.21
C TRP A 173 -10.65 0.86 -8.07
N GLU A 174 -10.72 0.15 -9.19
CA GLU A 174 -10.78 -1.31 -9.22
C GLU A 174 -9.57 -1.97 -8.55
N LEU A 175 -9.84 -3.11 -7.90
CA LEU A 175 -8.85 -4.08 -7.45
C LEU A 175 -8.94 -5.31 -8.35
N ARG A 176 -7.84 -5.68 -9.03
CA ARG A 176 -7.77 -6.90 -9.86
C ARG A 176 -6.70 -7.85 -9.36
N VAL A 177 -7.08 -9.11 -9.15
CA VAL A 177 -6.17 -10.21 -8.80
C VAL A 177 -6.52 -11.40 -9.69
N GLU A 178 -5.70 -11.68 -10.69
CA GLU A 178 -6.05 -12.64 -11.75
C GLU A 178 -4.91 -13.58 -12.13
N SER A 179 -5.26 -14.71 -12.73
CA SER A 179 -4.33 -15.67 -13.33
C SER A 179 -3.31 -16.20 -12.31
N LEU A 180 -3.76 -17.04 -11.38
CA LEU A 180 -2.94 -17.67 -10.34
C LEU A 180 -2.22 -16.67 -9.42
N SER A 181 -2.78 -15.46 -9.27
CA SER A 181 -2.17 -14.40 -8.46
C SER A 181 -2.79 -14.29 -7.07
N ALA A 182 -2.10 -13.60 -6.17
CA ALA A 182 -2.54 -13.48 -4.79
C ALA A 182 -2.41 -12.06 -4.23
N PHE A 183 -3.39 -11.65 -3.43
CA PHE A 183 -3.28 -10.55 -2.49
C PHE A 183 -3.38 -11.09 -1.07
N VAL A 184 -2.35 -10.88 -0.26
CA VAL A 184 -2.26 -11.40 1.12
C VAL A 184 -2.12 -10.26 2.10
N PHE A 185 -3.10 -10.10 2.97
CA PHE A 185 -3.10 -9.18 4.11
C PHE A 185 -3.12 -9.99 5.41
N ARG A 186 -1.96 -10.10 6.07
CA ARG A 186 -1.81 -11.07 7.15
C ARG A 186 -1.06 -10.56 8.39
N GLY A 187 -1.60 -10.85 9.57
CA GLY A 187 -0.85 -10.68 10.81
C GLY A 187 -0.49 -9.23 11.13
N ASN A 188 -1.27 -8.24 10.66
CA ASN A 188 -1.05 -6.84 10.98
C ASN A 188 -1.73 -6.49 12.32
N ASP A 189 -1.08 -5.67 13.14
CA ASP A 189 -1.56 -5.18 14.44
C ASP A 189 -1.91 -3.69 14.32
N MET A 190 -3.14 -3.33 14.64
CA MET A 190 -3.68 -1.99 14.46
C MET A 190 -4.34 -1.49 15.74
N GLN A 191 -4.06 -0.24 16.10
CA GLN A 191 -4.68 0.40 17.25
C GLN A 191 -6.18 0.61 17.06
N GLY A 192 -6.62 1.05 15.87
CA GLY A 192 -8.04 1.23 15.52
C GLY A 192 -8.20 1.74 14.09
N SER A 193 -9.39 1.60 13.50
CA SER A 193 -9.66 2.16 12.17
C SER A 193 -11.13 2.44 11.89
N SER A 194 -11.48 3.22 10.85
CA SER A 194 -12.85 3.15 10.32
C SER A 194 -13.08 1.83 9.57
N ALA A 195 -12.23 1.57 8.57
CA ALA A 195 -12.18 0.31 7.84
C ALA A 195 -10.74 -0.19 7.69
N VAL A 196 -10.44 -1.49 7.76
CA VAL A 196 -9.04 -1.95 7.54
C VAL A 196 -8.72 -2.05 6.06
N PHE A 197 -9.57 -2.74 5.31
CA PHE A 197 -9.42 -3.00 3.88
C PHE A 197 -10.59 -2.39 3.12
N PHE A 198 -10.34 -1.33 2.34
CA PHE A 198 -11.42 -0.56 1.71
C PHE A 198 -11.20 -0.34 0.20
N PRO A 199 -11.69 -1.26 -0.64
CA PRO A 199 -11.93 -0.98 -2.04
C PRO A 199 -13.27 -0.24 -2.23
N SER A 200 -13.23 0.99 -2.76
CA SER A 200 -14.40 1.79 -3.09
C SER A 200 -14.95 1.56 -4.50
N TYR A 201 -14.40 0.58 -5.22
CA TYR A 201 -14.93 0.11 -6.49
C TYR A 201 -14.89 -1.43 -6.59
N ALA A 202 -15.32 -1.94 -7.74
CA ALA A 202 -15.39 -3.38 -8.00
C ALA A 202 -14.05 -4.09 -7.77
N SER A 203 -14.11 -5.22 -7.06
CA SER A 203 -12.98 -6.13 -6.88
C SER A 203 -13.17 -7.37 -7.77
N TYR A 204 -12.15 -7.74 -8.52
CA TYR A 204 -12.16 -8.86 -9.47
C TYR A 204 -11.07 -9.86 -9.08
N ILE A 205 -11.49 -11.05 -8.62
CA ILE A 205 -10.58 -12.13 -8.23
C ILE A 205 -10.86 -13.34 -9.12
N TYR A 206 -10.05 -13.53 -10.16
CA TYR A 206 -10.34 -14.46 -11.25
C TYR A 206 -9.23 -15.48 -11.53
N TYR A 207 -9.62 -16.61 -12.10
CA TYR A 207 -8.72 -17.61 -12.67
C TYR A 207 -7.72 -18.19 -11.64
N ASN A 208 -8.24 -18.93 -10.66
CA ASN A 208 -7.47 -19.58 -9.60
C ASN A 208 -6.64 -18.62 -8.74
N SER A 209 -7.16 -17.42 -8.52
CA SER A 209 -6.52 -16.37 -7.74
C SER A 209 -7.06 -16.27 -6.32
N TRP A 210 -6.32 -15.55 -5.47
CA TRP A 210 -6.57 -15.52 -4.03
C TRP A 210 -6.58 -14.09 -3.46
N LEU A 211 -7.61 -13.78 -2.67
CA LEU A 211 -7.62 -12.64 -1.75
C LEU A 211 -7.71 -13.16 -0.32
N GLN A 212 -6.65 -12.98 0.47
CA GLN A 212 -6.56 -13.51 1.83
C GLN A 212 -6.38 -12.39 2.85
N LEU A 213 -7.34 -12.27 3.78
CA LEU A 213 -7.30 -11.36 4.93
C LEU A 213 -7.28 -12.18 6.22
N SER A 214 -6.09 -12.41 6.80
CA SER A 214 -5.96 -13.40 7.88
C SER A 214 -5.10 -13.01 9.09
N GLY A 215 -5.49 -13.44 10.29
CA GLY A 215 -4.65 -13.31 11.48
C GLY A 215 -4.39 -11.86 11.92
N ASN A 216 -5.18 -10.88 11.51
CA ASN A 216 -4.98 -9.47 11.86
C ASN A 216 -5.60 -9.15 13.21
N LEU A 217 -5.00 -8.23 13.96
CA LEU A 217 -5.48 -7.76 15.25
C LEU A 217 -5.85 -6.28 15.16
N CYS A 218 -7.10 -5.96 15.51
CA CYS A 218 -7.55 -4.60 15.78
C CYS A 218 -7.77 -4.45 17.29
N ARG A 219 -7.02 -3.56 17.94
CA ARG A 219 -7.11 -3.28 19.38
C ARG A 219 -8.32 -2.43 19.76
N GLU A 220 -8.87 -1.72 18.79
CA GLU A 220 -10.18 -1.09 18.84
C GLU A 220 -10.97 -1.56 17.62
N SER A 221 -12.19 -2.04 17.85
CA SER A 221 -13.08 -2.50 16.79
C SER A 221 -13.27 -1.40 15.73
N PRO A 222 -13.11 -1.71 14.44
CA PRO A 222 -13.36 -0.73 13.39
C PRO A 222 -14.78 -0.17 13.44
N SER A 223 -14.95 1.13 13.23
CA SER A 223 -16.27 1.76 13.32
C SER A 223 -17.20 1.41 12.17
N GLU A 224 -16.67 1.13 10.97
CA GLU A 224 -17.45 0.70 9.80
C GLU A 224 -17.33 -0.81 9.56
N GLY A 225 -16.11 -1.35 9.53
CA GLY A 225 -15.91 -2.79 9.38
C GLY A 225 -14.47 -3.21 9.11
N PHE A 226 -14.17 -4.50 9.16
CA PHE A 226 -12.82 -4.97 8.86
C PHE A 226 -12.48 -4.85 7.37
N ALA A 227 -13.33 -5.40 6.51
CA ALA A 227 -13.18 -5.31 5.07
C ALA A 227 -14.49 -4.78 4.48
N PHE A 228 -14.43 -3.61 3.85
CA PHE A 228 -15.58 -2.92 3.30
C PHE A 228 -15.49 -2.89 1.78
N PHE A 229 -16.17 -3.82 1.12
CA PHE A 229 -16.19 -3.93 -0.32
C PHE A 229 -17.38 -3.15 -0.89
N HIS A 230 -17.11 -2.10 -1.66
CA HIS A 230 -18.16 -1.29 -2.27
C HIS A 230 -17.88 -1.09 -3.77
N PRO A 231 -18.75 -1.48 -4.72
CA PRO A 231 -20.06 -2.10 -4.51
C PRO A 231 -20.02 -3.64 -4.45
N THR A 232 -19.06 -4.31 -5.09
CA THR A 232 -19.09 -5.78 -5.26
C THR A 232 -17.71 -6.44 -5.30
N VAL A 233 -17.69 -7.72 -4.91
CA VAL A 233 -16.58 -8.65 -5.14
C VAL A 233 -17.02 -9.69 -6.16
N ASN A 234 -16.26 -9.85 -7.23
CA ASN A 234 -16.53 -10.79 -8.30
C ASN A 234 -15.48 -11.92 -8.25
N LEU A 235 -15.95 -13.16 -8.11
CA LEU A 235 -15.11 -14.35 -8.07
C LEU A 235 -15.33 -15.20 -9.33
N ARG A 236 -14.26 -15.75 -9.91
CA ARG A 236 -14.29 -16.77 -10.97
C ARG A 236 -13.22 -17.79 -10.71
N ASP A 237 -13.62 -19.02 -10.37
CA ASP A 237 -12.73 -20.13 -10.02
C ASP A 237 -11.63 -19.69 -9.05
N SER A 238 -11.97 -18.88 -8.05
CA SER A 238 -11.01 -18.16 -7.20
C SER A 238 -11.52 -18.05 -5.77
N THR A 239 -10.62 -17.73 -4.84
CA THR A 239 -10.90 -17.78 -3.40
C THR A 239 -10.73 -16.41 -2.74
N LEU A 240 -11.74 -15.99 -1.98
CA LEU A 240 -11.60 -14.95 -0.96
C LEU A 240 -11.69 -15.62 0.42
N SER A 241 -10.68 -15.40 1.27
CA SER A 241 -10.63 -15.96 2.62
C SER A 241 -10.45 -14.85 3.66
N VAL A 242 -11.35 -14.83 4.64
CA VAL A 242 -11.25 -13.99 5.84
C VAL A 242 -11.21 -14.91 7.05
N SER A 243 -10.07 -14.99 7.75
CA SER A 243 -9.88 -16.01 8.80
C SER A 243 -8.96 -15.58 9.94
N GLY A 244 -9.31 -15.92 11.18
CA GLY A 244 -8.46 -15.70 12.35
C GLY A 244 -8.17 -14.24 12.70
N ASN A 245 -8.99 -13.29 12.23
CA ASN A 245 -8.87 -11.88 12.60
C ASN A 245 -9.55 -11.62 13.96
N GLN A 246 -8.95 -10.78 14.79
CA GLN A 246 -9.41 -10.46 16.15
C GLN A 246 -9.70 -8.97 16.29
N PHE A 247 -10.82 -8.63 16.93
CA PHE A 247 -11.28 -7.27 17.16
C PHE A 247 -11.60 -7.10 18.64
N ILE A 248 -10.93 -6.16 19.29
CA ILE A 248 -11.15 -5.85 20.70
C ILE A 248 -12.10 -4.66 20.77
N SER A 249 -13.19 -4.81 21.53
CA SER A 249 -14.13 -3.72 21.78
C SER A 249 -13.43 -2.59 22.53
N GLY A 250 -13.55 -1.35 22.02
CA GLY A 250 -13.12 -0.16 22.74
C GLY A 250 -14.02 0.08 23.96
N THR A 251 -13.52 0.79 24.97
CA THR A 251 -14.27 1.13 26.21
C THR A 251 -15.39 2.15 26.02
N VAL A 252 -15.89 2.35 24.79
CA VAL A 252 -16.95 3.32 24.51
C VAL A 252 -18.27 2.75 25.01
N THR A 253 -18.85 3.41 26.00
CA THR A 253 -20.21 3.16 26.49
C THR A 253 -21.19 3.18 25.31
N PRO A 254 -22.09 2.19 25.18
CA PRO A 254 -23.12 2.22 24.15
C PRO A 254 -23.95 3.49 24.29
N THR A 255 -24.00 4.32 23.26
CA THR A 255 -25.03 5.34 23.13
C THR A 255 -26.33 4.63 22.78
N ALA A 256 -27.29 4.74 23.70
CA ALA A 256 -28.66 4.23 23.58
C ALA A 256 -29.46 4.97 22.51
#